data_AF-A0AAW5E1I7-F1
#
_entry.id   AF-A0AAW5E1I7-F1
#
_cell.length_a   1.000
_cell.length_b   1.000
_cell.length_c   1.000
_cell.angle_alpha   90.00
_cell.angle_beta   90.00
_cell.angle_gamma   90.00
#
_symmetry.space_group_name_H-M   'P 1'
#
loop_
_entity.id
_entity.type
_entity.pdbx_description
1 polymer ?
#
loop_
_entity_poly.entity_id
_entity_poly.type
_entity_poly.pdbx_seq_one_letter_code
_entity_poly.pdbx_strand_id
1 'polypeptide(L)'
;MKKVLFIPLAASILLLGACSSLGNNPVNTVKDLYNAAAENDLDTFSKITSQFDEISGSQLSAMEEFASTVVDKGGVEKMKFSKIKKSNLNKETLDGITEEYGDDWELVAEEISEDEGEVFLWLLKEVDGKYYVLYADDMSLDEIMK
;
A
#
# COMPACT_ATOMS: atom_id res chain seq x y z
N MET A 1 -37.12 -7.11 -53.73
CA MET A 1 -35.74 -6.83 -53.29
C MET A 1 -35.75 -5.58 -52.42
N LYS A 2 -35.42 -5.74 -51.12
CA LYS A 2 -34.73 -4.76 -50.26
C LYS A 2 -34.60 -5.41 -48.87
N LYS A 3 -33.37 -5.82 -48.54
CA LYS A 3 -33.00 -6.39 -47.24
C LYS A 3 -32.85 -5.20 -46.28
N VAL A 4 -33.52 -5.22 -45.13
CA VAL A 4 -33.22 -4.29 -44.04
C VAL A 4 -32.62 -5.13 -42.91
N LEU A 5 -31.34 -4.87 -42.68
CA LEU A 5 -30.47 -5.58 -41.76
C LEU A 5 -30.91 -5.32 -40.32
N PHE A 6 -31.15 -6.39 -39.56
CA PHE A 6 -31.19 -6.33 -38.10
C PHE A 6 -29.77 -6.01 -37.58
N ILE A 7 -29.64 -4.95 -36.79
CA ILE A 7 -28.44 -4.71 -35.96
C ILE A 7 -28.91 -4.74 -34.50
N PRO A 8 -28.66 -5.82 -33.74
CA PRO A 8 -28.82 -5.76 -32.30
C PRO A 8 -27.63 -4.98 -31.71
N LEU A 9 -27.94 -3.83 -31.13
CA LEU A 9 -27.02 -3.02 -30.35
C LEU A 9 -26.70 -3.79 -29.06
N ALA A 10 -25.67 -4.64 -29.11
CA ALA A 10 -25.08 -5.23 -27.92
C ALA A 10 -24.36 -4.13 -27.14
N ALA A 11 -25.07 -3.52 -26.19
CA ALA A 11 -24.45 -2.73 -25.13
C ALA A 11 -23.75 -3.71 -24.18
N SER A 12 -22.56 -4.15 -24.57
CA SER A 12 -21.62 -4.82 -23.67
C SER A 12 -21.15 -3.78 -22.65
N ILE A 13 -21.85 -3.71 -21.52
CA ILE A 13 -21.33 -3.08 -20.31
C ILE A 13 -20.15 -3.96 -19.88
N LEU A 14 -18.95 -3.55 -20.28
CA LEU A 14 -17.70 -4.03 -19.73
C LEU A 14 -17.64 -3.56 -18.27
N LEU A 15 -18.27 -4.32 -17.37
CA LEU A 15 -17.82 -4.38 -15.98
C LEU A 15 -16.44 -5.04 -16.02
N LEU A 16 -15.41 -4.24 -16.31
CA LEU A 16 -14.06 -4.54 -15.89
C LEU A 16 -14.10 -4.50 -14.37
N GLY A 17 -14.55 -5.59 -13.76
CA GLY A 17 -14.16 -5.89 -12.39
C GLY A 17 -12.65 -5.94 -12.43
N ALA A 18 -12.02 -4.83 -12.04
CA ALA A 18 -10.65 -4.81 -11.64
C ALA A 18 -10.56 -5.88 -10.54
N CYS A 19 -10.11 -7.06 -10.93
CA CYS A 19 -9.53 -7.99 -9.97
C CYS A 19 -8.23 -7.31 -9.57
N SER A 20 -8.31 -6.31 -8.68
CA SER A 20 -7.17 -5.80 -7.94
C SER A 20 -6.73 -6.97 -7.06
N SER A 21 -5.93 -7.85 -7.64
CA SER A 21 -5.13 -8.80 -6.90
C SER A 21 -4.18 -7.95 -6.07
N LEU A 22 -4.52 -7.75 -4.80
CA LEU A 22 -3.60 -7.23 -3.81
C LEU A 22 -2.22 -7.84 -4.02
N GLY A 23 -1.19 -7.01 -3.99
CA GLY A 23 0.19 -7.44 -4.22
C GLY A 23 0.56 -8.69 -3.44
N ASN A 24 1.15 -9.67 -4.14
CA ASN A 24 1.64 -10.91 -3.53
C ASN A 24 2.97 -10.71 -2.75
N ASN A 25 3.38 -9.47 -2.52
CA ASN A 25 4.56 -9.12 -1.73
C ASN A 25 4.32 -7.77 -1.03
N PRO A 26 5.01 -7.50 0.09
CA PRO A 26 4.70 -6.35 0.93
C PRO A 26 4.99 -5.01 0.24
N VAL A 27 6.05 -4.91 -0.57
CA VAL A 27 6.40 -3.68 -1.30
C VAL A 27 5.34 -3.32 -2.33
N ASN A 28 4.86 -4.31 -3.09
CA ASN A 28 3.79 -4.08 -4.06
C ASN A 28 2.48 -3.70 -3.37
N THR A 29 2.21 -4.24 -2.18
CA THR A 29 1.01 -3.87 -1.41
C THR A 29 1.01 -2.41 -1.01
N VAL A 30 2.16 -1.87 -0.55
CA VAL A 30 2.29 -0.43 -0.27
C VAL A 30 2.13 0.40 -1.55
N LYS A 31 2.69 -0.06 -2.68
CA LYS A 31 2.47 0.62 -3.98
C LYS A 31 1.01 0.59 -4.42
N ASP A 32 0.33 -0.54 -4.23
CA ASP A 32 -1.10 -0.70 -4.54
C ASP A 32 -1.95 0.23 -3.67
N LEU A 33 -1.55 0.47 -2.42
CA LEU A 33 -2.20 1.46 -1.54
C LEU A 33 -2.13 2.88 -2.13
N TYR A 34 -0.93 3.31 -2.54
CA TYR A 34 -0.73 4.62 -3.16
C TYR A 34 -1.42 4.75 -4.52
N ASN A 35 -1.36 3.71 -5.36
CA ASN A 35 -2.08 3.68 -6.64
C ASN A 35 -3.59 3.75 -6.42
N ALA A 36 -4.13 2.98 -5.48
CA ALA A 36 -5.55 3.01 -5.15
C ALA A 36 -5.98 4.41 -4.71
N ALA A 37 -5.17 5.09 -3.90
CA ALA A 37 -5.42 6.48 -3.54
C ALA A 37 -5.44 7.42 -4.75
N ALA A 38 -4.40 7.36 -5.60
CA ALA A 38 -4.30 8.20 -6.79
C ALA A 38 -5.43 7.96 -7.81
N GLU A 39 -5.94 6.73 -7.88
CA GLU A 39 -7.02 6.31 -8.79
C GLU A 39 -8.42 6.47 -8.19
N ASN A 40 -8.55 6.91 -6.93
CA ASN A 40 -9.80 6.94 -6.16
C ASN A 40 -10.46 5.55 -6.01
N ASP A 41 -9.67 4.48 -5.95
CA ASP A 41 -10.12 3.12 -5.67
C ASP A 41 -10.23 2.89 -4.15
N LEU A 42 -11.33 3.38 -3.58
CA LEU A 42 -11.63 3.23 -2.16
C LEU A 42 -11.71 1.76 -1.73
N ASP A 43 -12.21 0.85 -2.59
CA ASP A 43 -12.36 -0.56 -2.24
C ASP A 43 -11.00 -1.21 -1.99
N THR A 44 -10.02 -0.96 -2.86
CA THR A 44 -8.66 -1.46 -2.67
C THR A 44 -7.97 -0.78 -1.50
N PHE A 45 -8.11 0.55 -1.37
CA PHE A 45 -7.52 1.33 -0.27
C PHE A 45 -8.02 0.83 1.10
N SER A 46 -9.35 0.77 1.28
CA SER A 46 -9.99 0.31 2.51
C SER A 46 -9.66 -1.15 2.83
N LYS A 47 -9.45 -1.99 1.81
CA LYS A 47 -9.07 -3.38 2.01
C LYS A 47 -7.65 -3.51 2.52
N ILE A 48 -6.68 -2.82 1.92
CA ILE A 48 -5.27 -2.86 2.35
C ILE A 48 -5.13 -2.34 3.79
N THR A 49 -5.89 -1.28 4.11
CA THR A 49 -5.86 -0.60 5.42
C THR A 49 -6.88 -1.16 6.41
N SER A 50 -7.57 -2.26 6.09
CA SER A 50 -8.64 -2.81 6.94
C SER A 50 -8.19 -3.32 8.31
N GLN A 51 -6.88 -3.49 8.50
CA GLN A 51 -6.24 -3.91 9.75
C GLN A 51 -5.36 -2.80 10.34
N PHE A 52 -5.41 -1.59 9.78
CA PHE A 52 -4.58 -0.48 10.22
C PHE A 52 -5.30 0.25 11.35
N ASP A 53 -4.74 0.15 12.56
CA ASP A 53 -5.38 0.68 13.77
C ASP A 53 -5.37 2.22 13.84
N GLU A 54 -4.53 2.89 13.06
CA GLU A 54 -4.25 4.33 13.18
C GLU A 54 -4.64 5.18 11.96
N ILE A 55 -5.63 4.77 11.16
CA ILE A 55 -6.15 5.67 10.11
C ILE A 55 -6.75 6.91 10.78
N SER A 56 -6.01 8.02 10.73
CA SER A 56 -6.49 9.29 11.25
C SER A 56 -7.62 9.83 10.34
N GLY A 57 -8.69 10.33 10.96
CA GLY A 57 -9.82 10.93 10.23
C GLY A 57 -10.69 9.90 9.49
N SER A 58 -11.26 10.33 8.36
CA SER A 58 -12.07 9.43 7.51
C SER A 58 -11.16 8.72 6.50
N GLN A 59 -11.51 7.48 6.11
CA GLN A 59 -10.76 6.77 5.06
C GLN A 59 -10.65 7.58 3.76
N LEU A 60 -11.66 8.40 3.45
CA LEU A 60 -11.61 9.31 2.29
C LEU A 60 -10.52 10.38 2.45
N SER A 61 -10.43 10.99 3.64
CA SER A 61 -9.42 12.01 3.94
C SER A 61 -8.01 11.42 3.90
N ALA A 62 -7.81 10.23 4.49
CA ALA A 62 -6.55 9.52 4.38
C ALA A 62 -6.21 9.21 2.91
N MET A 63 -7.18 8.74 2.13
CA MET A 63 -6.97 8.48 0.69
C MET A 63 -6.58 9.75 -0.07
N GLU A 64 -7.19 10.90 0.22
CA GLU A 64 -6.85 12.19 -0.38
C GLU A 64 -5.42 12.63 -0.05
N GLU A 65 -4.95 12.42 1.18
CA GLU A 65 -3.57 12.72 1.59
C GLU A 65 -2.56 11.87 0.82
N PHE A 66 -2.81 10.57 0.68
CA PHE A 66 -1.95 9.67 -0.09
C PHE A 66 -1.94 10.04 -1.57
N ALA A 67 -3.10 10.39 -2.13
CA ALA A 67 -3.21 10.86 -3.50
C ALA A 67 -2.38 12.15 -3.72
N SER A 68 -2.40 13.07 -2.76
CA SER A 68 -1.55 14.27 -2.80
C SER A 68 -0.08 13.91 -2.80
N THR A 69 0.36 13.00 -1.92
CA THR A 69 1.75 12.52 -1.88
C THR A 69 2.20 11.94 -3.22
N VAL A 70 1.35 11.15 -3.87
CA VAL A 70 1.67 10.60 -5.21
C VAL A 70 1.88 11.72 -6.23
N VAL A 71 1.02 12.73 -6.23
CA VAL A 71 1.15 13.89 -7.13
C VAL A 71 2.44 14.65 -6.85
N ASP A 72 2.74 14.92 -5.58
CA ASP A 72 3.93 15.67 -5.15
C ASP A 72 5.23 14.94 -5.50
N LYS A 73 5.25 13.62 -5.39
CA LYS A 73 6.38 12.77 -5.78
C LYS A 73 6.45 12.52 -7.29
N GLY A 74 5.44 12.94 -8.06
CA GLY A 74 5.39 12.83 -9.52
C GLY A 74 5.04 11.43 -10.02
N GLY A 75 4.33 10.63 -9.22
CA GLY A 75 3.89 9.26 -9.53
C GLY A 75 4.47 8.20 -8.59
N VAL A 76 3.74 7.10 -8.38
CA VAL A 76 4.16 5.98 -7.51
C VAL A 76 5.45 5.33 -8.00
N GLU A 77 5.72 5.38 -9.31
CA GLU A 77 6.95 4.89 -9.91
C GLU A 77 8.20 5.72 -9.59
N LYS A 78 8.01 6.96 -9.10
CA LYS A 78 9.09 7.83 -8.63
C LYS A 78 9.39 7.65 -7.15
N MET A 79 8.44 7.09 -6.41
CA MET A 79 8.61 6.77 -5.00
C MET A 79 9.50 5.53 -4.85
N LYS A 80 10.35 5.54 -3.81
CA LYS A 80 11.29 4.46 -3.54
C LYS A 80 10.82 3.66 -2.33
N PHE A 81 10.67 2.37 -2.55
CA PHE A 81 10.24 1.42 -1.52
C PHE A 81 11.23 0.27 -1.43
N SER A 82 11.59 -0.13 -0.22
CA SER A 82 12.47 -1.25 0.01
C SER A 82 11.99 -2.11 1.17
N LYS A 83 12.10 -3.43 1.02
CA LYS A 83 11.81 -4.36 2.11
C LYS A 83 12.99 -4.38 3.08
N ILE A 84 12.76 -4.13 4.36
CA ILE A 84 13.77 -4.30 5.41
C ILE A 84 13.74 -5.74 5.89
N LYS A 85 14.90 -6.40 5.89
CA LYS A 85 15.03 -7.75 6.46
C LYS A 85 15.12 -7.65 7.98
N LYS A 86 14.40 -8.50 8.70
CA LYS A 86 14.48 -8.62 10.17
C LYS A 86 15.92 -8.78 10.69
N SER A 87 16.78 -9.46 9.91
CA SER A 87 18.20 -9.62 10.23
C SER A 87 18.97 -8.30 10.34
N ASN A 88 18.49 -7.23 9.69
CA ASN A 88 19.14 -5.94 9.64
C ASN A 88 18.67 -4.99 10.77
N LEU A 89 17.55 -5.31 11.43
CA LEU A 89 17.04 -4.52 12.54
C LEU A 89 17.86 -4.76 13.80
N ASN A 90 18.01 -3.72 14.61
CA ASN A 90 18.56 -3.85 15.94
C ASN A 90 17.63 -4.69 16.84
N LYS A 91 18.20 -5.19 17.94
CA LYS A 91 17.50 -6.13 18.82
C LYS A 91 16.26 -5.50 19.46
N GLU A 92 16.37 -4.25 19.88
CA GLU A 92 15.27 -3.53 20.55
C GLU A 92 14.05 -3.38 19.64
N THR A 93 14.26 -2.92 18.41
CA THR A 93 13.20 -2.79 17.39
C THR A 93 12.61 -4.14 17.03
N LEU A 94 13.45 -5.15 16.79
CA LEU A 94 13.00 -6.49 16.44
C LEU A 94 12.11 -7.09 17.54
N ASP A 95 12.58 -7.04 18.79
CA ASP A 95 11.88 -7.62 19.94
C ASP A 95 10.58 -6.83 20.20
N GLY A 96 10.59 -5.50 20.12
CA GLY A 96 9.42 -4.65 20.34
C GLY A 96 8.29 -4.90 19.33
N ILE A 97 8.60 -4.87 18.03
CA ILE A 97 7.59 -5.18 16.99
C ILE A 97 7.07 -6.61 17.14
N THR A 98 7.95 -7.56 17.50
CA THR A 98 7.55 -8.96 17.65
C THR A 98 6.68 -9.20 18.88
N GLU A 99 6.95 -8.50 19.99
CA GLU A 99 6.12 -8.57 21.20
C GLU A 99 4.71 -8.03 20.95
N GLU A 100 4.59 -6.95 20.17
CA GLU A 100 3.32 -6.30 19.88
C GLU A 100 2.51 -7.01 18.78
N TYR A 101 3.15 -7.39 17.67
CA TYR A 101 2.47 -7.87 16.46
C TYR A 101 2.68 -9.37 16.18
N GLY A 102 3.48 -10.07 16.99
CA GLY A 102 3.87 -11.47 16.80
C GLY A 102 5.04 -11.66 15.82
N ASP A 103 5.29 -12.89 15.38
CA ASP A 103 6.43 -13.20 14.49
C ASP A 103 6.14 -12.98 13.00
N ASP A 104 4.86 -12.90 12.60
CA ASP A 104 4.42 -12.98 11.21
C ASP A 104 4.16 -11.59 10.58
N TRP A 105 5.17 -10.72 10.65
CA TRP A 105 5.15 -9.39 10.03
C TRP A 105 6.29 -9.18 9.03
N GLU A 106 6.07 -8.23 8.13
CA GLU A 106 7.02 -7.72 7.15
C GLU A 106 7.15 -6.21 7.26
N LEU A 107 8.35 -5.68 7.00
CA LEU A 107 8.63 -4.25 7.10
C LEU A 107 9.05 -3.69 5.75
N VAL A 108 8.41 -2.61 5.32
CA VAL A 108 8.75 -1.86 4.11
C VAL A 108 9.08 -0.42 4.49
N ALA A 109 10.21 0.08 4.01
CA ALA A 109 10.57 1.48 4.13
C ALA A 109 10.27 2.20 2.81
N GLU A 110 9.63 3.36 2.94
CA GLU A 110 9.48 4.38 1.92
C GLU A 110 10.48 5.51 2.20
N GLU A 111 11.23 5.92 1.18
CA GLU A 111 12.21 7.00 1.30
C GLU A 111 11.49 8.37 1.28
N ILE A 112 11.50 9.10 2.40
CA ILE A 112 10.90 10.43 2.51
C ILE A 112 11.86 11.48 1.96
N SER A 113 13.13 11.41 2.39
CA SER A 113 14.23 12.33 2.08
C SER A 113 15.52 11.54 1.83
N GLU A 114 16.21 11.76 0.71
CA GLU A 114 17.47 11.05 0.42
C GLU A 114 18.61 11.48 1.35
N ASP A 115 18.54 12.71 1.86
CA ASP A 115 19.65 13.39 2.55
C ASP A 115 19.62 13.20 4.07
N GLU A 116 18.44 12.86 4.64
CA GLU A 116 18.21 12.86 6.10
C GLU A 116 18.12 11.45 6.70
N GLY A 117 18.07 10.40 5.87
CA GLY A 117 17.96 9.02 6.36
C GLY A 117 16.61 8.68 7.01
N GLU A 118 15.64 9.60 6.91
CA GLU A 118 14.27 9.43 7.38
C GLU A 118 13.46 8.59 6.38
N VAL A 119 12.76 7.61 6.92
CA VAL A 119 11.90 6.71 6.16
C VAL A 119 10.52 6.64 6.77
N PHE A 120 9.51 6.47 5.93
CA PHE A 120 8.19 6.09 6.38
C PHE A 120 8.13 4.57 6.40
N LEU A 121 7.94 3.99 7.58
CA LEU A 121 7.89 2.56 7.75
C LEU A 121 6.46 2.07 7.65
N TRP A 122 6.30 0.98 6.92
CA TRP A 122 5.06 0.24 6.78
C TRP A 122 5.24 -1.14 7.38
N LEU A 123 4.47 -1.45 8.43
CA LEU A 123 4.37 -2.78 8.99
C LEU A 123 3.19 -3.52 8.34
N LEU A 124 3.46 -4.68 7.75
CA LEU A 124 2.46 -5.47 7.05
C LEU A 124 2.36 -6.88 7.61
N LYS A 125 1.16 -7.45 7.54
CA LYS A 125 0.89 -8.85 7.87
C LYS A 125 0.35 -9.60 6.68
N GLU A 126 0.85 -10.83 6.50
CA GLU A 126 0.32 -11.74 5.49
C GLU A 126 -0.88 -12.53 6.03
N VAL A 127 -1.98 -12.52 5.29
CA VAL A 127 -3.17 -13.34 5.55
C VAL A 127 -3.62 -13.94 4.22
N ASP A 128 -3.63 -15.28 4.13
CA ASP A 128 -4.00 -16.05 2.94
C ASP A 128 -3.27 -15.59 1.64
N GLY A 129 -1.97 -15.32 1.75
CA GLY A 129 -1.13 -14.91 0.61
C GLY A 129 -1.26 -13.45 0.19
N LYS A 130 -1.92 -12.62 1.00
CA LYS A 130 -2.12 -11.18 0.77
C LYS A 130 -1.61 -10.38 1.95
N TYR A 131 -1.09 -9.19 1.70
CA TYR A 131 -0.59 -8.32 2.76
C TYR A 131 -1.60 -7.23 3.11
N TYR A 132 -1.62 -6.86 4.38
CA TYR A 132 -2.45 -5.80 4.96
C TYR A 132 -1.58 -4.92 5.84
N VAL A 133 -1.82 -3.61 5.82
CA VAL A 133 -1.10 -2.67 6.70
C VAL A 133 -1.65 -2.82 8.12
N LEU A 134 -0.74 -2.98 9.08
CA LEU A 134 -1.03 -3.01 10.51
C LEU A 134 -0.70 -1.68 11.18
N TYR A 135 0.41 -1.09 10.77
CA TYR A 135 0.98 0.10 11.40
C TYR A 135 1.85 0.85 10.39
N ALA A 136 1.97 2.17 10.55
CA ALA A 136 2.93 2.97 9.81
C ALA A 136 3.39 4.19 10.60
N ASP A 137 4.67 4.54 10.49
CA ASP A 137 5.28 5.64 11.24
C ASP A 137 6.52 6.19 10.55
N ASP A 138 6.85 7.45 10.80
CA ASP A 138 8.13 8.03 10.39
C ASP A 138 9.24 7.69 11.39
N MET A 139 10.34 7.11 10.90
CA MET A 139 11.50 6.76 11.73
C MET A 139 12.81 7.02 11.01
N SER A 140 13.87 7.25 11.79
CA SER A 140 15.24 7.26 11.27
C SER A 140 15.75 5.83 11.09
N LEU A 141 16.39 5.55 9.94
CA LEU A 141 17.04 4.26 9.73
C LEU A 141 18.12 3.95 10.78
N ASP A 142 18.81 4.97 11.29
CA ASP A 142 19.86 4.79 12.31
C ASP A 142 19.30 4.33 13.66
N GLU A 143 18.03 4.63 13.95
CA GLU A 143 17.38 4.24 15.20
C GLU A 143 16.89 2.79 15.18
N ILE A 144 16.64 2.22 14.00
CA ILE A 144 16.02 0.90 13.85
C ILE A 144 17.00 -0.18 13.36
N MET A 145 18.10 0.22 12.73
CA MET A 145 19.06 -0.69 12.09
C MET A 145 20.24 -1.04 13.03
N LYS A 146 20.95 -2.12 12.68
CA LYS A 146 22.19 -2.59 13.35
C LYS A 146 23.45 -1.87 12.90
#